data_AF-A0A524R020-F1
#
_entry.id   AF-A0A524R020-F1
#
_cell.length_a   1.000
_cell.length_b   1.000
_cell.length_c   1.000
_cell.angle_alpha   90.00
_cell.angle_beta   90.00
_cell.angle_gamma   90.00
#
_symmetry.space_group_name_H-M   'P 1'
#
loop_
_entity.id
_entity.type
_entity.pdbx_description
1 polymer ?
#
loop_
_entity_poly.entity_id
_entity_poly.type
_entity_poly.pdbx_seq_one_letter_code
_entity_poly.pdbx_strand_id
1 'polypeptide(L)'
;MARAPLTDNARLYRRAMWLVTVFGLLALMVAIAGARGLLPIGLGIAGGAVFGISILLAGVLGIKMHRQALADREMAARRSMIVMLAATLGKQDDSALERIKTQGGPAGEAAALILAGRQAKAGGQAP
;
A
#
# COMPACT_ATOMS: atom_id res chain seq x y z
N MET A 1 -1.59 15.33 10.27
CA MET A 1 -1.60 13.93 9.81
C MET A 1 -0.84 13.86 8.48
N ALA A 2 0.45 13.52 8.52
CA ALA A 2 1.25 13.39 7.31
C ALA A 2 0.78 12.14 6.54
N ARG A 3 0.23 12.32 5.35
CA ARG A 3 -0.12 11.21 4.46
C ARG A 3 1.19 10.55 4.07
N ALA A 4 1.41 9.31 4.50
CA ALA A 4 2.52 8.49 4.03
C ALA A 4 2.54 8.58 2.50
N PRO A 5 3.70 8.83 1.87
CA PRO A 5 3.78 8.95 0.42
C PRO A 5 3.23 7.66 -0.17
N LEU A 6 2.15 7.78 -0.94
CA LEU A 6 1.63 6.67 -1.76
C LEU A 6 2.82 6.15 -2.56
N THR A 7 3.18 4.88 -2.33
CA THR A 7 4.17 4.17 -3.13
C THR A 7 3.82 4.38 -4.61
N ASP A 8 4.82 4.52 -5.50
CA ASP A 8 4.56 4.87 -6.91
C ASP A 8 3.57 3.93 -7.60
N ASN A 9 3.52 2.67 -7.13
CA ASN A 9 2.51 1.69 -7.48
C ASN A 9 1.08 2.18 -7.21
N ALA A 10 0.76 2.68 -6.01
CA ALA A 10 -0.59 3.14 -5.68
C ALA A 10 -1.05 4.33 -6.55
N ARG A 11 -0.13 5.21 -6.98
CA ARG A 11 -0.42 6.27 -7.95
C ARG A 11 -0.70 5.71 -9.34
N LEU A 12 0.11 4.75 -9.80
CA LEU A 12 -0.07 4.07 -11.08
C LEU A 12 -1.42 3.35 -11.14
N TYR A 13 -1.76 2.61 -10.07
CA TYR A 13 -3.04 1.91 -9.94
C TYR A 13 -4.23 2.86 -9.94
N ARG A 14 -4.14 4.01 -9.27
CA ARG A 14 -5.21 5.02 -9.28
C ARG A 14 -5.45 5.61 -10.69
N ARG A 15 -4.36 5.85 -11.44
CA ARG A 15 -4.45 6.29 -12.85
C ARG A 15 -5.06 5.20 -13.73
N ALA A 16 -4.61 3.95 -13.59
CA ALA A 16 -5.16 2.81 -14.32
C ALA A 16 -6.66 2.62 -14.03
N MET A 17 -7.08 2.75 -12.78
CA MET A 17 -8.50 2.66 -12.39
C MET A 17 -9.34 3.75 -13.07
N TRP A 18 -8.83 4.99 -13.09
CA TRP A 18 -9.50 6.10 -13.79
C TRP A 18 -9.59 5.86 -15.30
N LEU A 19 -8.52 5.40 -15.93
CA LEU A 19 -8.51 5.06 -17.36
C LEU A 19 -9.52 3.98 -17.68
N VAL A 20 -9.54 2.88 -16.91
CA VAL A 20 -10.50 1.78 -17.09
C VAL A 20 -11.94 2.27 -16.89
N THR A 21 -12.17 3.17 -15.94
CA THR A 21 -13.51 3.69 -15.66
C THR A 21 -14.00 4.59 -16.79
N VAL A 22 -13.16 5.50 -17.29
CA VAL A 22 -13.50 6.37 -18.43
C VAL A 22 -13.72 5.54 -19.69
N PHE A 23 -12.84 4.58 -19.96
CA PHE A 23 -12.95 3.71 -21.12
C PHE A 23 -14.20 2.82 -21.05
N GLY A 24 -14.52 2.29 -19.87
CA GLY A 24 -15.75 1.56 -19.62
C GLY A 24 -16.99 2.43 -19.83
N LEU A 25 -16.98 3.67 -19.36
CA LEU A 25 -18.11 4.59 -19.53
C LEU A 25 -18.38 4.89 -21.02
N LEU A 26 -17.31 5.11 -21.80
CA LEU A 26 -17.40 5.30 -23.25
C LEU A 26 -17.94 4.04 -23.94
N ALA A 27 -17.44 2.86 -23.57
CA ALA A 27 -17.94 1.59 -24.11
C ALA A 27 -19.43 1.36 -23.79
N LEU A 28 -19.87 1.76 -22.59
CA LEU A 28 -21.29 1.72 -22.20
C LEU A 28 -22.14 2.66 -23.07
N MET A 29 -21.65 3.88 -23.37
CA MET A 29 -22.37 4.79 -24.26
C MET A 29 -22.51 4.22 -25.67
N VAL A 30 -21.46 3.56 -26.19
CA VAL A 30 -21.51 2.86 -27.49
C VAL A 30 -22.51 1.71 -27.46
N ALA A 31 -22.55 0.94 -26.37
CA ALA A 31 -23.53 -0.14 -26.18
C ALA A 31 -24.98 0.40 -26.19
N ILE A 32 -25.24 1.50 -25.48
CA ILE A 32 -26.56 2.15 -25.44
C ILE A 32 -26.94 2.71 -26.82
N ALA A 33 -25.99 3.33 -27.53
CA ALA A 33 -26.21 3.85 -28.87
C ALA A 33 -26.53 2.73 -29.89
N GLY A 34 -25.84 1.58 -29.78
CA GLY A 34 -26.16 0.39 -30.56
C GLY A 34 -27.53 -0.20 -30.22
N ALA A 35 -27.90 -0.26 -28.94
CA ALA A 35 -29.22 -0.72 -28.50
C ALA A 35 -30.36 0.21 -28.96
N ARG A 36 -30.09 1.51 -29.11
CA ARG A 36 -31.03 2.51 -29.66
C ARG A 36 -31.11 2.49 -31.18
N GLY A 37 -30.33 1.66 -31.87
CA GLY A 37 -30.29 1.60 -33.33
C GLY A 37 -29.60 2.80 -34.00
N LEU A 38 -28.92 3.65 -33.23
CA LEU A 38 -28.12 4.76 -33.76
C LEU A 38 -26.79 4.28 -34.36
N LEU A 39 -26.35 3.09 -33.96
CA LEU A 39 -25.15 2.42 -34.46
C LEU A 39 -25.49 0.98 -34.87
N PRO A 40 -24.66 0.36 -35.73
CA PRO A 40 -24.78 -1.06 -36.05
C PRO A 40 -24.80 -1.94 -34.79
N ILE A 41 -25.70 -2.93 -34.76
CA ILE A 41 -25.87 -3.83 -33.60
C ILE A 41 -24.54 -4.48 -33.19
N GLY A 42 -23.69 -4.84 -34.16
CA GLY A 42 -22.36 -5.41 -33.89
C GLY A 42 -21.45 -4.49 -33.06
N LEU A 43 -21.50 -3.17 -33.29
CA LEU A 43 -20.78 -2.17 -32.49
C LEU A 43 -21.37 -2.05 -31.08
N GLY A 44 -22.69 -2.17 -30.93
CA GLY A 44 -23.35 -2.20 -29.63
C GLY A 44 -22.94 -3.40 -28.78
N ILE A 45 -22.91 -4.60 -29.37
CA ILE A 45 -22.47 -5.84 -28.70
C ILE A 45 -21.00 -5.75 -28.31
N ALA A 46 -20.13 -5.27 -29.21
CA ALA A 46 -18.72 -5.06 -28.91
C ALA A 46 -18.51 -4.05 -27.77
N GLY A 47 -19.24 -2.93 -27.75
CA GLY A 47 -19.23 -1.96 -26.65
C GLY A 47 -19.65 -2.58 -25.32
N GLY A 48 -20.71 -3.40 -25.32
CA GLY A 48 -21.16 -4.12 -24.14
C GLY A 48 -20.12 -5.11 -23.61
N ALA A 49 -19.46 -5.86 -24.49
CA ALA A 49 -18.40 -6.79 -24.11
C ALA A 49 -17.19 -6.07 -23.51
N VAL A 50 -16.75 -4.97 -24.13
CA VAL A 50 -15.65 -4.14 -23.60
C VAL A 50 -16.02 -3.55 -22.24
N PHE A 51 -17.25 -3.08 -22.05
CA PHE A 51 -17.72 -2.60 -20.75
C PHE A 51 -17.69 -3.70 -19.67
N GLY A 52 -18.16 -4.91 -20.00
CA GLY A 52 -18.12 -6.06 -19.10
C GLY A 52 -16.70 -6.41 -18.64
N ILE A 53 -15.75 -6.45 -19.59
CA ILE A 53 -14.32 -6.67 -19.29
C ILE A 53 -13.77 -5.54 -18.40
N SER A 54 -14.16 -4.30 -18.67
CA SER A 54 -13.72 -3.13 -17.90
C SER A 54 -14.19 -3.20 -16.44
N ILE A 55 -15.45 -3.60 -16.19
CA ILE A 55 -15.97 -3.82 -14.84
C ILE A 55 -15.22 -4.93 -14.12
N LEU A 56 -14.98 -6.07 -14.79
CA LEU A 56 -14.24 -7.18 -14.19
C LEU A 56 -12.82 -6.75 -13.81
N LEU A 57 -12.13 -6.03 -14.69
CA LEU A 57 -10.81 -5.49 -14.41
C LEU A 57 -10.83 -4.53 -13.21
N ALA A 58 -11.80 -3.60 -13.18
CA ALA A 58 -11.95 -2.66 -12.08
C ALA A 58 -12.23 -3.36 -10.74
N GLY A 59 -13.05 -4.41 -10.75
CA GLY A 59 -13.33 -5.25 -9.57
C GLY A 59 -12.07 -5.95 -9.05
N VAL A 60 -11.30 -6.60 -9.93
CA VAL A 60 -10.05 -7.28 -9.57
C VAL A 60 -9.02 -6.28 -9.01
N LEU A 61 -8.89 -5.11 -9.65
CA LEU A 61 -8.01 -4.03 -9.19
C LEU A 61 -8.45 -3.51 -7.82
N GLY A 62 -9.75 -3.31 -7.60
CA GLY A 62 -10.31 -2.88 -6.33
C GLY A 62 -10.01 -3.85 -5.18
N ILE A 63 -10.17 -5.16 -5.40
CA ILE A 63 -9.88 -6.18 -4.39
C ILE A 63 -8.39 -6.21 -4.05
N LYS A 64 -7.51 -6.15 -5.06
CA LYS A 64 -6.06 -6.10 -4.84
C LYS A 64 -5.64 -4.86 -4.05
N MET A 65 -6.19 -3.70 -4.39
CA MET A 65 -5.94 -2.43 -3.68
C MET A 65 -6.40 -2.51 -2.22
N HIS A 66 -7.56 -3.10 -1.95
CA HIS A 66 -8.07 -3.23 -0.59
C HIS A 66 -7.14 -4.09 0.29
N ARG A 67 -6.65 -5.21 -0.25
CA ARG A 67 -5.68 -6.06 0.44
C ARG A 67 -4.34 -5.36 0.68
N GLN A 68 -3.82 -4.64 -0.32
CA GLN A 68 -2.58 -3.88 -0.17
C GLN A 68 -2.73 -2.75 0.86
N ALA A 69 -3.85 -2.04 0.86
CA ALA A 69 -4.11 -0.98 1.84
C ALA A 69 -4.19 -1.52 3.27
N LEU A 70 -4.69 -2.74 3.48
CA LEU A 70 -4.66 -3.41 4.79
C LEU A 70 -3.23 -3.76 5.21
N ALA A 71 -2.45 -4.37 4.32
CA ALA A 71 -1.05 -4.70 4.58
C ALA A 71 -0.20 -3.45 4.88
N ASP A 72 -0.39 -2.36 4.14
CA ASP A 72 0.30 -1.10 4.37
C ASP A 72 -0.08 -0.48 5.73
N ARG A 73 -1.34 -0.60 6.15
CA ARG A 73 -1.79 -0.16 7.47
C ARG A 73 -1.15 -0.97 8.60
N GLU A 74 -1.05 -2.29 8.44
CA GLU A 74 -0.36 -3.16 9.40
C GLU A 74 1.13 -2.81 9.50
N MET A 75 1.80 -2.61 8.37
CA MET A 75 3.21 -2.19 8.33
C MET A 75 3.41 -0.82 9.00
N ALA A 76 2.54 0.15 8.72
CA ALA A 76 2.59 1.48 9.31
C ALA A 76 2.36 1.43 10.83
N ALA A 77 1.38 0.62 11.30
CA ALA A 77 1.13 0.40 12.70
C ALA A 77 2.35 -0.24 13.39
N ARG A 78 2.92 -1.30 12.81
CA ARG A 78 4.12 -1.98 13.33
C ARG A 78 5.31 -1.02 13.46
N ARG A 79 5.55 -0.18 12.45
CA ARG A 79 6.61 0.86 12.50
C ARG A 79 6.38 1.88 13.60
N SER A 80 5.14 2.38 13.76
CA SER A 80 4.83 3.33 14.84
C SER A 80 5.02 2.72 16.22
N MET A 81 4.67 1.43 16.39
CA MET A 81 4.88 0.68 17.63
C MET A 81 6.37 0.52 17.94
N ILE A 82 7.20 0.21 16.95
CA ILE A 82 8.66 0.10 17.11
C ILE A 82 9.26 1.44 17.54
N VAL A 83 8.85 2.56 16.95
CA VAL A 83 9.35 3.91 17.34
C VAL A 83 8.94 4.25 18.76
N MET A 84 7.69 3.96 19.14
CA MET A 84 7.21 4.17 20.51
C MET A 84 7.98 3.32 21.53
N LEU A 85 8.18 2.02 21.22
CA LEU A 85 8.98 1.11 22.03
C LEU A 85 10.43 1.58 22.14
N ALA A 86 11.01 2.08 21.04
CA ALA A 86 12.36 2.62 21.07
C ALA A 86 12.47 3.85 21.98
N ALA A 87 11.45 4.72 21.98
CA ALA A 87 11.41 5.87 22.89
C ALA A 87 11.31 5.47 24.37
N THR A 88 10.53 4.42 24.69
CA THR A 88 10.42 3.92 26.07
C THR A 88 11.65 3.13 26.51
N LEU A 89 12.26 2.36 25.60
CA LEU A 89 13.45 1.54 25.84
C LEU A 89 14.75 2.36 25.83
N GLY A 90 14.74 3.56 25.26
CA GLY A 90 15.93 4.42 25.15
C GLY A 90 16.57 4.82 26.50
N LYS A 91 15.84 4.68 27.61
CA LYS A 91 16.32 4.92 28.98
C LYS A 91 16.79 3.66 29.71
N GLN A 92 16.66 2.48 29.11
CA GLN A 92 17.11 1.23 29.73
C GLN A 92 18.61 0.99 29.50
N ASP A 93 19.21 0.24 30.43
CA ASP A 93 20.60 -0.20 30.35
C ASP A 93 20.83 -1.21 29.22
N ASP A 94 22.05 -1.24 28.69
CA ASP A 94 22.42 -2.10 27.57
C ASP A 94 22.20 -3.59 27.86
N SER A 95 22.39 -4.01 29.11
CA SER A 95 22.15 -5.40 29.54
C SER A 95 20.65 -5.78 29.52
N ALA A 96 19.75 -4.83 29.77
CA ALA A 96 18.32 -5.05 29.65
C ALA A 96 17.88 -5.07 28.17
N LEU A 97 18.47 -4.21 27.34
CA LEU A 97 18.24 -4.17 25.90
C LEU A 97 18.70 -5.46 25.20
N GLU A 98 19.82 -6.07 25.60
CA GLU A 98 20.26 -7.36 25.06
C GLU A 98 19.28 -8.51 25.37
N ARG A 99 18.73 -8.54 26.60
CA ARG A 99 17.71 -9.53 26.97
C ARG A 99 16.45 -9.36 26.12
N ILE A 100 16.02 -8.12 25.90
CA ILE A 100 14.83 -7.81 25.09
C ILE A 100 15.09 -8.12 23.60
N LYS A 101 16.31 -7.90 23.11
CA LYS A 101 16.73 -8.30 21.76
C LYS A 101 16.60 -9.81 21.56
N THR A 102 17.00 -10.63 22.55
CA THR A 102 16.91 -12.10 22.45
C THR A 102 15.49 -12.66 22.46
N GLN A 103 14.52 -11.95 23.03
CA GLN A 103 13.11 -12.35 23.01
C GLN A 103 12.45 -12.23 21.63
N GLY A 104 13.04 -11.44 20.72
CA GLY A 104 12.49 -11.22 19.37
C GLY A 104 11.23 -10.35 19.34
N GLY A 105 10.62 -10.24 18.16
CA GLY A 105 9.43 -9.42 17.94
C GLY A 105 9.70 -7.90 17.85
N PRO A 106 8.64 -7.06 17.85
CA PRO A 106 8.76 -5.61 17.66
C PRO A 106 9.62 -4.91 18.72
N ALA A 107 9.58 -5.39 19.97
CA ALA A 107 10.41 -4.88 21.06
C ALA A 107 11.89 -5.25 20.88
N GLY A 108 12.17 -6.47 20.41
CA GLY A 108 13.53 -6.90 20.07
C GLY A 108 14.14 -6.16 18.87
N GLU A 109 13.34 -5.90 17.82
CA GLU A 109 13.75 -5.05 16.68
C GLU A 109 14.09 -3.62 17.13
N ALA A 110 13.26 -3.03 18.01
CA ALA A 110 13.52 -1.71 18.60
C ALA A 110 14.80 -1.69 19.47
N ALA A 111 14.99 -2.72 20.31
CA ALA A 111 16.17 -2.85 21.15
C ALA A 111 17.46 -3.02 20.32
N ALA A 112 17.41 -3.80 19.23
CA ALA A 112 18.53 -3.95 18.31
C ALA A 112 18.92 -2.63 17.63
N LEU A 113 17.94 -1.81 17.23
CA LEU A 113 18.19 -0.48 16.65
C LEU A 113 18.85 0.49 17.65
N ILE A 114 18.43 0.47 18.92
CA ILE A 114 19.05 1.31 19.97
C ILE A 114 20.49 0.88 20.23
N LEU A 115 20.75 -0.42 20.40
CA LEU A 115 22.10 -0.95 20.62
C LEU A 115 23.02 -0.62 19.45
N ALA A 116 22.56 -0.80 18.21
CA ALA A 116 23.32 -0.42 17.01
C ALA A 116 23.62 1.09 16.98
N GLY A 117 22.66 1.95 17.37
CA GLY A 117 22.86 3.39 17.48
C GLY A 117 23.87 3.79 18.56
N ARG A 118 23.85 3.11 19.71
CA ARG A 118 24.83 3.34 20.81
C ARG A 118 26.24 2.89 20.41
N GLN A 119 26.37 1.73 19.76
CA GLN A 119 27.65 1.22 19.26
C GLN A 119 28.25 2.11 18.16
N ALA A 120 27.43 2.61 17.22
CA ALA A 120 27.90 3.54 16.20
C ALA A 120 28.40 4.87 16.80
N LYS A 121 27.71 5.37 17.85
CA LYS A 121 28.12 6.60 18.54
C LYS A 121 29.40 6.43 19.36
N ALA A 122 29.59 5.26 19.97
CA ALA A 122 30.81 4.91 20.69
C ALA A 122 32.00 4.68 19.73
N GLY A 123 31.77 4.06 18.57
CA GLY A 123 32.81 3.86 17.55
C GLY A 123 33.23 5.12 16.79
N GLY A 124 32.34 6.11 16.66
CA GLY A 124 32.65 7.44 16.11
C GLY A 124 33.35 8.39 17.09
N GLN A 125 33.63 7.94 18.32
CA GLN A 125 34.36 8.66 19.37
C GLN A 125 35.72 8.02 19.68
N ALA A 126 36.27 7.22 18.76
CA ALA A 126 37.69 6.89 18.78
C ALA A 126 38.48 8.12 18.25
N PRO A 127 39.51 8.59 18.97
CA PRO A 127 40.28 9.80 18.62
C PRO A 127 41.02 9.68 17.29
#